data_AF-A0A3D1F603-F1
#
_entry.id   AF-A0A3D1F603-F1
#
_cell.length_a   1.000
_cell.length_b   1.000
_cell.length_c   1.000
_cell.angle_alpha   90.00
_cell.angle_beta   90.00
_cell.angle_gamma   90.00
#
_symmetry.space_group_name_H-M   'P 1'
#
loop_
_entity.id
_entity.type
_entity.pdbx_description
1 polymer ?
#
loop_
_entity_poly.entity_id
_entity_poly.type
_entity_poly.pdbx_seq_one_letter_code
_entity_poly.pdbx_strand_id
1 'polypeptide(L)'
;MVQRFLLVILLAMSLNGCTSTAPLSEGTLDSPNPAARLYAIRRAGQQGDRSMIPKLVELLDSSDPTERLLVIQSLEHITGSRLDYVPYANPQQREAAIARWVDAVNTRKFAASSQP
;
A
#
# COMPACT_ATOMS: atom_id res chain seq x y z
N MET A 1 -49.53 -11.62 31.94
CA MET A 1 -48.38 -10.83 32.42
C MET A 1 -47.07 -11.37 31.82
N VAL A 2 -46.95 -11.48 30.49
CA VAL A 2 -45.72 -12.06 29.87
C VAL A 2 -45.37 -11.47 28.48
N GLN A 3 -46.23 -10.65 27.87
CA GLN A 3 -46.08 -10.19 26.48
C GLN A 3 -45.36 -8.83 26.31
N ARG A 4 -44.74 -8.28 27.37
CA ARG A 4 -44.10 -6.94 27.31
C ARG A 4 -42.58 -6.96 27.45
N PHE A 5 -41.98 -8.11 27.72
CA PHE A 5 -40.53 -8.23 27.92
C PHE A 5 -39.73 -8.64 26.68
N LEU A 6 -40.40 -8.98 25.56
CA LEU A 6 -39.74 -9.50 24.36
C LEU A 6 -39.27 -8.44 23.35
N LEU A 7 -39.56 -7.15 23.55
CA LEU A 7 -39.30 -6.12 22.55
C LEU A 7 -38.09 -5.21 22.82
N VAL A 8 -37.39 -5.40 23.95
CA VAL A 8 -36.26 -4.53 24.34
C VAL A 8 -34.89 -5.18 24.04
N ILE A 9 -34.86 -6.47 23.68
CA ILE A 9 -33.59 -7.21 23.48
C ILE A 9 -33.08 -7.13 22.03
N LEU A 10 -33.85 -6.56 21.08
CA LEU A 10 -33.56 -6.63 19.64
C LEU A 10 -32.84 -5.39 19.05
N LEU A 11 -32.41 -4.41 19.86
CA LEU A 11 -31.84 -3.15 19.35
C LEU A 11 -30.38 -2.88 19.78
N ALA A 12 -29.61 -3.92 20.11
CA ALA A 12 -28.20 -3.76 20.51
C ALA A 12 -27.21 -4.51 19.60
N MET A 13 -27.57 -4.75 18.34
CA MET A 13 -26.65 -5.21 17.30
C MET A 13 -26.38 -4.05 16.35
N SER A 14 -25.08 -3.76 16.11
CA SER A 14 -24.51 -2.89 15.07
C SER A 14 -23.71 -1.68 15.55
N LEU A 15 -22.82 -1.86 16.53
CA LEU A 15 -21.58 -1.06 16.57
C LEU A 15 -20.37 -1.99 16.77
N ASN A 16 -20.15 -2.93 15.86
CA ASN A 16 -18.81 -3.48 15.65
C ASN A 16 -18.00 -2.44 14.87
N GLY A 17 -17.68 -1.33 15.52
CA GLY A 17 -16.61 -0.46 15.04
C GLY A 17 -15.33 -1.27 15.08
N CYS A 18 -14.77 -1.61 13.92
CA CYS A 18 -13.46 -2.23 13.81
C CYS A 18 -12.40 -1.29 14.39
N THR A 19 -12.20 -1.33 15.70
CA THR A 19 -11.01 -0.73 16.33
C THR A 19 -9.86 -1.66 15.97
N SER A 20 -9.17 -1.41 14.87
CA SER A 20 -7.91 -2.08 14.56
C SER A 20 -6.88 -1.70 15.63
N THR A 21 -6.88 -2.44 16.73
CA THR A 21 -5.97 -2.32 17.88
C THR A 21 -4.63 -3.01 17.65
N ALA A 22 -4.42 -3.62 16.47
CA ALA A 22 -3.14 -4.18 16.11
C ALA A 22 -2.06 -3.08 16.08
N PRO A 23 -0.90 -3.29 16.71
CA PRO A 23 0.18 -2.31 16.72
C PRO A 23 0.61 -1.99 15.29
N LEU A 24 0.90 -0.72 15.00
CA LEU A 24 1.33 -0.27 13.65
C LEU A 24 2.52 -1.10 13.10
N SER A 25 3.35 -1.63 14.00
CA SER A 25 4.49 -2.50 13.70
C SER A 25 4.12 -3.80 12.97
N GLU A 26 2.87 -4.26 13.09
CA GLU A 26 2.35 -5.47 12.44
C GLU A 26 1.60 -5.18 11.14
N GLY A 27 1.62 -3.93 10.66
CA GLY A 27 0.98 -3.55 9.41
C GLY A 27 1.49 -4.33 8.20
N THR A 28 0.57 -4.69 7.31
CA THR A 28 0.82 -5.28 5.99
C THR A 28 0.52 -4.27 4.89
N LEU A 29 1.01 -4.55 3.67
CA LEU A 29 0.72 -3.74 2.48
C LEU A 29 -0.76 -3.71 2.09
N ASP A 30 -1.58 -4.63 2.62
CA ASP A 30 -3.03 -4.70 2.40
C ASP A 30 -3.83 -4.20 3.61
N SER A 31 -3.17 -3.56 4.59
CA SER A 31 -3.86 -3.12 5.80
C SER A 31 -4.95 -2.08 5.47
N PRO A 32 -6.17 -2.23 6.01
CA PRO A 32 -7.22 -1.22 5.85
C PRO A 32 -6.89 0.07 6.60
N ASN A 33 -6.01 0.01 7.61
CA ASN A 33 -5.51 1.19 8.31
C ASN A 33 -4.41 1.86 7.46
N PRO A 34 -4.62 3.11 6.97
CA PRO A 34 -3.63 3.79 6.13
C PRO A 34 -2.26 3.92 6.81
N ALA A 35 -2.22 4.23 8.10
CA ALA A 35 -0.95 4.39 8.82
C ALA A 35 -0.16 3.07 8.89
N ALA A 36 -0.83 1.95 9.11
CA ALA A 36 -0.20 0.63 9.14
C ALA A 36 0.33 0.24 7.74
N ARG A 37 -0.38 0.63 6.68
CA ARG A 37 0.03 0.37 5.30
C ARG A 37 1.25 1.21 4.88
N LEU A 38 1.27 2.50 5.22
CA LEU A 38 2.43 3.38 5.00
C LEU A 38 3.66 2.90 5.79
N TYR A 39 3.45 2.42 7.02
CA TYR A 39 4.51 1.78 7.80
C TYR A 39 5.06 0.53 7.09
N ALA A 40 4.19 -0.35 6.59
CA ALA A 40 4.58 -1.56 5.86
C ALA A 40 5.39 -1.24 4.59
N ILE A 41 4.98 -0.22 3.83
CA ILE A 41 5.69 0.25 2.63
C ILE A 41 7.11 0.71 2.99
N ARG A 42 7.23 1.58 4.00
CA ARG A 42 8.54 2.07 4.46
C ARG A 42 9.43 0.93 4.94
N ARG A 43 8.87 0.02 5.74
CA ARG A 43 9.59 -1.14 6.29
C ARG A 43 10.11 -2.05 5.18
N ALA A 44 9.30 -2.36 4.17
CA ALA A 44 9.72 -3.18 3.03
C ALA A 44 10.91 -2.55 2.29
N GLY A 45 10.88 -1.23 2.09
CA GLY A 45 11.99 -0.45 1.55
C GLY A 45 13.24 -0.60 2.41
N GLN A 46 13.16 -0.23 3.69
CA GLN A 46 14.30 -0.26 4.63
C GLN A 46 14.93 -1.66 4.80
N GLN A 47 14.13 -2.72 4.71
CA GLN A 47 14.60 -4.10 4.83
C GLN A 47 15.19 -4.62 3.50
N GLY A 48 15.06 -3.87 2.40
CA GLY A 48 15.47 -4.33 1.08
C GLY A 48 14.66 -5.56 0.63
N ASP A 49 13.42 -5.70 1.09
CA ASP A 49 12.63 -6.92 0.90
C ASP A 49 12.16 -7.04 -0.56
N ARG A 50 12.97 -7.73 -1.36
CA ARG A 50 12.70 -7.97 -2.78
C ARG A 50 11.43 -8.78 -3.03
N SER A 51 10.95 -9.54 -2.06
CA SER A 51 9.69 -10.29 -2.20
C SER A 51 8.47 -9.37 -2.30
N MET A 52 8.59 -8.14 -1.79
CA MET A 52 7.51 -7.15 -1.79
C MET A 52 7.43 -6.32 -3.07
N ILE A 53 8.39 -6.44 -3.99
CA ILE A 53 8.43 -5.62 -5.22
C ILE A 53 7.12 -5.71 -6.02
N PRO A 54 6.55 -6.90 -6.32
CA PRO A 54 5.31 -6.96 -7.11
C PRO A 54 4.17 -6.19 -6.44
N LYS A 55 4.02 -6.33 -5.12
CA LYS A 55 2.97 -5.66 -4.37
C LYS A 55 3.19 -4.15 -4.29
N LEU A 56 4.43 -3.71 -4.14
CA LEU A 56 4.78 -2.30 -4.19
C LEU A 56 4.47 -1.72 -5.58
N VAL A 57 4.74 -2.44 -6.67
CA VAL A 57 4.39 -1.98 -8.03
C VAL A 57 2.88 -1.78 -8.19
N GLU A 58 2.02 -2.63 -7.62
CA GLU A 58 0.57 -2.40 -7.61
C GLU A 58 0.20 -1.07 -6.92
N LEU A 59 0.85 -0.75 -5.80
CA LEU A 59 0.58 0.46 -5.02
C LEU A 59 1.07 1.75 -5.69
N LEU A 60 1.81 1.68 -6.80
CA LEU A 60 2.12 2.85 -7.63
C LEU A 60 0.86 3.45 -8.30
N ASP A 61 -0.23 2.70 -8.39
CA ASP A 61 -1.52 3.22 -8.88
C ASP A 61 -2.43 3.73 -7.75
N SER A 62 -1.93 3.81 -6.51
CA SER A 62 -2.75 4.30 -5.39
C SER A 62 -3.33 5.70 -5.67
N SER A 63 -4.58 5.92 -5.28
CA SER A 63 -5.21 7.24 -5.35
C SER A 63 -4.56 8.24 -4.38
N ASP A 64 -3.94 7.76 -3.29
CA ASP A 64 -3.22 8.58 -2.31
C ASP A 64 -1.81 8.97 -2.83
N PRO A 65 -1.53 10.27 -3.07
CA PRO A 65 -0.22 10.72 -3.50
C PRO A 65 0.92 10.40 -2.52
N THR A 66 0.61 10.32 -1.22
CA THR A 66 1.59 9.99 -0.16
C THR A 66 2.02 8.54 -0.28
N GLU A 67 1.06 7.64 -0.52
CA GLU A 67 1.31 6.22 -0.76
C GLU A 67 2.17 6.03 -2.00
N ARG A 68 1.80 6.66 -3.13
CA ARG A 68 2.62 6.61 -4.37
C ARG A 68 4.05 7.08 -4.14
N LEU A 69 4.26 8.18 -3.40
CA LEU A 69 5.59 8.70 -3.09
C LEU A 69 6.41 7.71 -2.25
N LEU A 70 5.83 7.15 -1.19
CA LEU A 70 6.52 6.20 -0.33
C LEU A 70 6.84 4.90 -1.06
N VAL A 71 5.92 4.41 -1.88
CA VAL A 71 6.10 3.21 -2.68
C VAL A 71 7.29 3.35 -3.63
N ILE A 72 7.38 4.47 -4.37
CA ILE A 72 8.50 4.65 -5.29
C ILE A 72 9.84 4.83 -4.56
N GLN A 73 9.86 5.47 -3.39
CA GLN A 73 11.07 5.53 -2.56
C GLN A 73 11.49 4.15 -2.06
N SER A 74 10.54 3.31 -1.64
CA SER A 74 10.83 1.94 -1.22
C SER A 74 11.34 1.08 -2.38
N LEU A 75 10.72 1.18 -3.56
CA LEU A 75 11.18 0.49 -4.76
C LEU A 75 12.59 0.93 -5.16
N GLU A 76 12.89 2.22 -5.08
CA GLU A 76 14.23 2.76 -5.33
C GLU A 76 15.25 2.23 -4.34
N HIS A 77 14.91 2.15 -3.06
CA HIS A 77 15.81 1.57 -2.06
C HIS A 77 16.11 0.09 -2.32
N ILE A 78 15.09 -0.68 -2.75
CA ILE A 78 15.22 -2.12 -3.00
C ILE A 78 15.99 -2.40 -4.31
N THR A 79 15.77 -1.59 -5.34
CA THR A 79 16.19 -1.88 -6.72
C THR A 79 17.28 -0.96 -7.26
N GLY A 80 17.51 0.19 -6.63
CA GLY A 80 18.35 1.28 -7.15
C GLY A 80 17.70 2.07 -8.29
N SER A 81 16.41 1.88 -8.55
CA SER A 81 15.72 2.47 -9.70
C SER A 81 14.37 3.07 -9.38
N ARG A 82 14.02 4.12 -10.13
CA ARG A 82 12.68 4.70 -10.17
C ARG A 82 11.93 4.39 -11.47
N LEU A 83 12.62 3.88 -12.50
CA LEU A 83 12.09 3.69 -13.87
C LEU A 83 11.27 4.90 -14.39
N ASP A 84 11.81 6.10 -14.16
CA ASP A 84 11.21 7.41 -14.45
C ASP A 84 9.78 7.60 -13.91
N TYR A 85 9.41 6.89 -12.85
CA TYR A 85 8.12 7.07 -12.21
C TYR A 85 8.08 8.38 -11.42
N VAL A 86 7.11 9.22 -11.77
CA VAL A 86 6.85 10.50 -11.10
C VAL A 86 5.51 10.41 -10.34
N PRO A 87 5.51 10.47 -9.00
CA PRO A 87 4.32 10.19 -8.18
C PRO A 87 3.18 11.20 -8.36
N TYR A 88 3.49 12.41 -8.85
CA TYR A 88 2.52 13.49 -9.07
C TYR A 88 2.22 13.73 -10.56
N ALA A 89 2.73 12.89 -11.45
CA ALA A 89 2.40 12.97 -12.88
C ALA A 89 0.92 12.67 -13.14
N ASN A 90 0.45 13.02 -14.33
CA ASN A 90 -0.92 12.69 -14.73
C ASN A 90 -1.14 11.16 -14.81
N PRO A 91 -2.39 10.66 -14.74
CA PRO A 91 -2.67 9.23 -14.70
C PRO A 91 -2.04 8.43 -15.85
N GLN A 92 -2.13 8.95 -17.09
CA GLN A 92 -1.60 8.29 -18.27
C GLN A 92 -0.07 8.12 -18.22
N GLN A 93 0.65 9.14 -17.73
CA GLN A 93 2.10 9.05 -17.53
C GLN A 93 2.47 8.04 -16.44
N ARG A 94 1.69 7.96 -15.36
CA ARG A 94 1.93 6.98 -14.29
C ARG A 94 1.68 5.56 -14.79
N GLU A 95 0.60 5.33 -15.54
CA GLU A 95 0.28 4.03 -16.13
C GLU A 95 1.40 3.54 -17.05
N ALA A 96 1.94 4.41 -17.91
CA ALA A 96 3.08 4.07 -18.76
C ALA A 96 4.34 3.73 -17.95
N ALA A 97 4.60 4.41 -16.83
CA ALA A 97 5.70 4.08 -15.93
C ALA A 97 5.46 2.76 -15.17
N ILE A 98 4.22 2.48 -14.76
CA ILE A 98 3.82 1.22 -14.11
C ILE A 98 4.01 0.05 -15.08
N ALA A 99 3.67 0.20 -16.36
CA ALA A 99 3.93 -0.83 -17.37
C ALA A 99 5.43 -1.20 -17.47
N ARG A 100 6.33 -0.20 -17.38
CA ARG A 100 7.78 -0.42 -17.32
C ARG A 100 8.20 -1.17 -16.05
N TRP A 101 7.59 -0.85 -14.91
CA TRP A 101 7.80 -1.59 -13.66
C TRP A 101 7.36 -3.05 -13.77
N VAL A 102 6.20 -3.31 -14.38
CA VAL A 102 5.69 -4.67 -14.59
C VAL A 102 6.65 -5.48 -15.48
N ASP A 103 7.13 -4.89 -16.58
CA ASP A 103 8.14 -5.54 -17.44
C ASP A 103 9.45 -5.81 -16.70
N ALA A 104 9.93 -4.84 -15.91
CA ALA A 104 11.12 -4.98 -15.09
C ALA A 104 11.00 -6.11 -14.05
N VAL A 105 9.82 -6.28 -13.43
CA VAL A 105 9.54 -7.38 -12.51
C VAL A 105 9.56 -8.73 -13.23
N ASN A 106 8.90 -8.82 -14.39
CA ASN A 106 8.85 -10.05 -15.20
C ASN A 106 10.23 -10.48 -15.69
N THR A 107 11.06 -9.52 -16.09
CA THR A 107 12.40 -9.78 -16.60
C THR A 107 13.48 -9.80 -15.51
N ARG A 108 13.13 -9.39 -14.28
CA ARG A 108 14.05 -9.15 -13.14
C ARG A 108 15.18 -8.17 -13.46
N LYS A 109 14.91 -7.16 -14.30
CA LYS A 109 15.89 -6.14 -14.72
C LYS A 109 15.43 -4.75 -14.29
N PHE A 110 16.08 -4.22 -13.27
CA PHE A 110 15.86 -2.86 -12.79
C PHE A 110 17.05 -2.00 -13.25
N ALA A 111 16.86 -1.17 -14.27
CA ALA A 111 17.92 -0.27 -14.74
C ALA A 111 18.22 0.77 -13.65
N ALA A 112 19.48 0.99 -13.28
CA ALA A 112 19.81 1.99 -12.27
C ALA A 112 19.26 3.37 -12.65
N SER A 113 18.65 4.06 -11.67
CA SER A 113 18.15 5.42 -11.88
C SER A 113 19.31 6.36 -12.21
N SER A 114 19.15 7.18 -13.25
CA SER A 114 20.17 8.13 -13.72
C SER A 114 20.00 9.54 -13.11
N GLN A 115 19.19 9.67 -12.05
CA GLN A 115 18.90 10.97 -11.45
C GLN A 115 19.89 11.28 -10.32
N PRO A 116 20.57 12.44 -10.35
CA PRO A 116 21.49 12.88 -9.31
C PRO A 116 20.78 13.25 -8.00
#